data_AF-G8ZMM0-F1
#
_entry.id   AF-G8ZMM0-F1
#
_cell.length_a   1.000
_cell.length_b   1.000
_cell.length_c   1.000
_cell.angle_alpha   90.00
_cell.angle_beta   90.00
_cell.angle_gamma   90.00
#
_symmetry.space_group_name_H-M   'P 1'
#
loop_
_entity.id
_entity.type
_entity.pdbx_description
1 polymer ?
#
loop_
_entity_poly.entity_id
_entity_poly.type
_entity_poly.pdbx_seq_one_letter_code
_entity_poly.pdbx_strand_id
1 'polypeptide(L)'
;MSFNDSSSGNSTFFEAEEHVETKIVSVYTPIIYGALLIIYLMIFASQYRKRRIKKMAELPSIFDENEARKLYFEVKQMSEEQTVHEKVIKALLLNRGAEAIRRSFKLKELEPQINMLYKSGSIGEDYWQRYQNEVKLAEVEFKETMMEAENLQQGWAQLFVALCKEICFNQALTRRYNSIFKRKEVCIKEWQLKIDGNGRLIQ
;
A
#
# COMPACT_ATOMS: atom_id res chain seq x y z
N MET A 1 37.67 28.63 87.79
CA MET A 1 37.75 27.36 87.04
C MET A 1 36.55 26.51 87.43
N SER A 2 35.85 25.99 86.42
CA SER A 2 34.90 24.87 86.48
C SER A 2 33.48 25.14 87.00
N PHE A 3 32.67 25.61 86.05
CA PHE A 3 31.38 25.11 85.56
C PHE A 3 30.30 24.57 86.52
N ASN A 4 29.13 25.17 86.29
CA ASN A 4 27.84 25.11 86.96
C ASN A 4 26.92 24.02 86.38
N ASP A 5 25.88 23.71 87.16
CA ASP A 5 24.60 23.07 86.83
C ASP A 5 24.54 21.56 86.53
N SER A 6 24.28 20.79 87.58
CA SER A 6 23.57 19.51 87.51
C SER A 6 22.05 19.76 87.46
N SER A 7 21.49 19.54 86.28
CA SER A 7 20.07 19.62 85.93
C SER A 7 19.15 18.80 86.86
N SER A 8 18.24 19.47 87.57
CA SER A 8 17.05 18.83 88.14
C SER A 8 15.98 18.73 87.06
N GLY A 9 15.56 17.50 86.75
CA GLY A 9 14.62 17.19 85.68
C GLY A 9 13.26 17.85 85.87
N ASN A 10 12.68 18.27 84.76
CA ASN A 10 11.26 18.55 84.65
C ASN A 10 10.70 18.02 83.33
N SER A 11 9.57 17.33 83.50
CA SER A 11 8.41 17.24 82.59
C SER A 11 8.60 16.66 81.18
N THR A 12 8.06 15.44 81.03
CA THR A 12 7.09 15.06 79.99
C THR A 12 7.26 15.71 78.62
N PHE A 13 8.02 15.03 77.76
CA PHE A 13 7.77 15.02 76.33
C PHE A 13 7.88 13.55 75.89
N PHE A 14 6.78 12.82 76.02
CA PHE A 14 6.60 11.60 75.26
C PHE A 14 6.64 12.05 73.79
N GLU A 15 7.73 11.76 73.10
CA GLU A 15 7.69 11.67 71.65
C GLU A 15 6.54 10.71 71.32
N ALA A 16 5.46 11.26 70.78
CA ALA A 16 4.53 10.46 70.02
C ALA A 16 5.36 9.93 68.84
N GLU A 17 5.90 8.72 69.00
CA GLU A 17 6.27 7.91 67.85
C GLU A 17 4.98 7.80 67.02
N GLU A 18 4.88 8.61 65.97
CA GLU A 18 4.02 8.30 64.85
C GLU A 18 4.49 6.95 64.33
N HIS A 19 3.90 5.88 64.85
CA HIS A 19 3.93 4.59 64.21
C HIS A 19 3.25 4.78 62.87
N VAL A 20 4.03 5.13 61.85
CA VAL A 20 3.65 4.98 60.46
C VAL A 20 3.38 3.50 60.31
N GLU A 21 2.10 3.11 60.34
CA GLU A 21 1.67 1.78 59.98
C GLU A 21 2.15 1.53 58.55
N THR A 22 3.35 0.97 58.44
CA THR A 22 3.88 0.45 57.19
C THR A 22 3.06 -0.80 56.92
N LYS A 23 1.92 -0.59 56.26
CA LYS A 23 1.13 -1.67 55.69
C LYS A 23 2.10 -2.47 54.83
N ILE A 24 2.40 -3.70 55.21
CA ILE A 24 3.20 -4.63 54.42
C ILE A 24 2.48 -4.83 53.09
N VAL A 25 2.84 -4.01 52.10
CA VAL A 25 2.32 -4.12 50.75
C VAL A 25 2.89 -5.42 50.20
N SER A 26 2.02 -6.42 50.10
CA SER A 26 2.39 -7.72 49.57
C SER A 26 3.05 -7.57 48.20
N VAL A 27 4.15 -8.29 47.96
CA VAL A 27 4.95 -8.29 46.71
C VAL A 27 4.09 -8.54 45.46
N TYR A 28 2.93 -9.18 45.62
CA TYR A 28 1.96 -9.39 44.55
C TYR A 28 1.34 -8.08 44.02
N THR A 29 1.20 -7.04 44.86
CA THR A 29 0.55 -5.77 44.47
C THR A 29 1.25 -5.05 43.32
N PRO A 30 2.59 -4.78 43.37
CA PRO A 30 3.29 -4.16 42.25
C PRO A 30 3.33 -5.06 41.00
N ILE A 31 3.38 -6.38 41.17
CA ILE A 31 3.37 -7.35 40.06
C ILE A 31 2.02 -7.32 39.32
N ILE A 32 0.91 -7.35 40.06
CA ILE A 32 -0.44 -7.29 39.50
C ILE A 32 -0.66 -5.94 38.78
N TYR A 33 -0.20 -4.84 39.36
CA TYR A 33 -0.27 -3.52 38.74
C TYR A 33 0.49 -3.47 37.40
N GLY A 34 1.72 -3.99 37.38
CA GLY A 34 2.53 -4.10 36.15
C GLY A 34 1.87 -4.97 35.10
N ALA A 35 1.34 -6.14 35.49
CA ALA A 35 0.64 -7.06 34.59
C ALA A 35 -0.60 -6.40 33.97
N LEU A 36 -1.41 -5.70 34.76
CA LEU A 36 -2.57 -4.96 34.26
C LEU A 36 -2.17 -3.88 33.26
N LEU A 37 -1.14 -3.08 33.55
CA LEU A 37 -0.65 -2.07 32.61
C LEU A 37 -0.20 -2.68 31.27
N ILE A 38 0.51 -3.81 31.31
CA ILE A 38 0.94 -4.51 30.09
C ILE A 38 -0.28 -5.00 29.29
N ILE A 39 -1.27 -5.58 29.96
CA ILE A 39 -2.50 -6.06 29.31
C ILE A 39 -3.25 -4.89 28.66
N TYR A 40 -3.45 -3.78 29.39
CA TYR A 40 -4.11 -2.59 28.85
C TYR A 40 -3.34 -2.00 27.66
N LEU A 41 -2.01 -1.94 27.75
CA LEU A 41 -1.15 -1.47 26.66
C LEU A 41 -1.26 -2.37 25.42
N MET A 42 -1.25 -3.70 25.60
CA MET A 42 -1.41 -4.65 24.50
C MET A 42 -2.77 -4.51 23.81
N ILE A 43 -3.86 -4.37 24.59
CA ILE A 43 -5.21 -4.16 24.05
C ILE A 43 -5.26 -2.84 23.27
N PHE A 44 -4.75 -1.75 23.85
CA PHE A 44 -4.71 -0.44 23.19
C PHE A 44 -3.88 -0.46 21.90
N ALA A 45 -2.67 -1.02 21.95
CA ALA A 45 -1.79 -1.13 20.79
C ALA A 45 -2.43 -1.95 19.67
N SER A 46 -3.07 -3.06 20.02
CA SER A 46 -3.78 -3.92 19.07
C SER A 46 -4.94 -3.18 18.41
N GLN A 47 -5.77 -2.49 19.20
CA GLN A 47 -6.91 -1.73 18.69
C GLN A 47 -6.47 -0.54 17.83
N TYR A 48 -5.44 0.18 18.25
CA TYR A 48 -4.87 1.29 17.49
C TYR A 48 -4.30 0.81 16.15
N ARG A 49 -3.55 -0.30 16.15
CA ARG A 49 -3.02 -0.90 14.92
C ARG A 49 -4.13 -1.35 13.98
N LYS A 50 -5.18 -2.01 14.49
CA LYS A 50 -6.35 -2.40 13.69
C LYS A 50 -7.02 -1.19 13.04
N ARG A 51 -7.23 -0.10 13.80
CA ARG A 51 -7.80 1.16 13.27
C ARG A 51 -6.91 1.78 12.20
N ARG A 52 -5.59 1.80 12.39
CA ARG A 52 -4.65 2.30 11.37
C ARG A 52 -4.66 1.48 10.09
N ILE A 53 -4.69 0.15 10.21
CA ILE A 53 -4.78 -0.75 9.05
C ILE A 53 -6.10 -0.53 8.31
N LYS A 54 -7.23 -0.41 9.03
CA LYS A 54 -8.52 -0.14 8.41
C LYS A 54 -8.52 1.18 7.65
N LYS A 55 -7.97 2.24 8.25
CA LYS A 55 -7.79 3.53 7.57
C LYS A 55 -6.97 3.35 6.30
N MET A 56 -5.80 2.70 6.38
CA MET A 56 -4.95 2.45 5.20
C MET A 56 -5.64 1.61 4.10
N ALA A 57 -6.53 0.69 4.48
CA ALA A 57 -7.29 -0.15 3.56
C ALA A 57 -8.49 0.57 2.91
N GLU A 58 -9.02 1.62 3.53
CA GLU A 58 -10.11 2.44 3.00
C GLU A 58 -9.64 3.47 1.95
N LEU A 59 -8.32 3.67 1.77
CA LEU A 59 -7.83 4.59 0.76
C LEU A 59 -8.16 4.06 -0.64
N PRO A 60 -8.69 4.91 -1.54
CA PRO A 60 -9.03 4.49 -2.91
C PRO A 60 -7.78 4.04 -3.69
N SER A 61 -7.93 3.25 -4.76
CA SER A 61 -6.78 2.84 -5.59
C SER A 61 -6.35 3.96 -6.55
N ILE A 62 -5.03 4.17 -6.76
CA ILE A 62 -4.53 5.21 -7.69
C ILE A 62 -4.89 4.89 -9.14
N PHE A 63 -4.99 3.60 -9.46
CA PHE A 63 -5.36 3.13 -10.77
C PHE A 63 -6.86 2.91 -10.87
N ASP A 64 -7.37 3.09 -12.08
CA ASP A 64 -8.69 2.59 -12.43
C ASP A 64 -8.74 1.07 -12.33
N GLU A 65 -9.96 0.55 -12.32
CA GLU A 65 -10.25 -0.85 -12.14
C GLU A 65 -9.51 -1.72 -13.18
N ASN A 66 -8.98 -2.87 -12.73
CA ASN A 66 -8.18 -3.74 -13.60
C ASN A 66 -9.08 -4.65 -14.44
N GLU A 67 -9.49 -4.18 -15.61
CA GLU A 67 -10.31 -4.95 -16.56
C GLU A 67 -9.63 -6.26 -16.98
N ALA A 68 -8.32 -6.25 -17.24
CA ALA A 68 -7.59 -7.46 -17.64
C ALA A 68 -7.59 -8.53 -16.54
N ARG A 69 -7.48 -8.11 -15.27
CA ARG A 69 -7.60 -9.00 -14.12
C ARG A 69 -9.03 -9.54 -13.98
N LYS A 70 -10.05 -8.68 -14.11
CA LYS A 70 -11.45 -9.09 -14.03
C LYS A 70 -11.82 -10.13 -15.08
N LEU A 71 -11.54 -9.84 -16.34
CA LEU A 71 -11.81 -10.76 -17.46
C LEU A 71 -11.12 -12.11 -17.27
N TYR A 72 -9.89 -12.11 -16.75
CA TYR A 72 -9.19 -13.35 -16.43
C TYR A 72 -9.94 -14.18 -15.37
N PHE A 73 -10.36 -13.57 -14.27
CA PHE A 73 -11.06 -14.30 -13.21
C PHE A 73 -12.48 -14.71 -13.60
N GLU A 74 -13.18 -13.89 -14.38
CA GLU A 74 -14.50 -14.22 -14.94
C GLU A 74 -14.40 -15.45 -15.85
N VAL A 75 -13.43 -15.48 -16.75
CA VAL A 75 -13.20 -16.65 -17.63
C VAL A 75 -12.68 -17.85 -16.82
N LYS A 76 -11.91 -17.63 -15.76
CA LYS A 76 -11.47 -18.71 -14.86
C LYS A 76 -12.65 -19.35 -14.13
N GLN A 77 -13.60 -18.55 -13.64
CA GLN A 77 -14.85 -19.04 -13.04
C GLN A 77 -15.69 -19.79 -14.08
N MET A 78 -15.86 -19.23 -15.28
CA MET A 78 -16.58 -19.88 -16.38
C MET A 78 -15.93 -21.21 -16.79
N SER A 79 -14.60 -21.33 -16.68
CA SER A 79 -13.87 -22.56 -16.99
C SER A 79 -14.16 -23.71 -16.01
N GLU A 80 -14.71 -23.43 -14.83
CA GLU A 80 -15.13 -24.47 -13.87
C GLU A 80 -16.47 -25.10 -14.29
N GLU A 81 -17.33 -24.32 -14.96
CA GLU A 81 -18.67 -24.76 -15.41
C GLU A 81 -18.69 -25.24 -16.88
N GLN A 82 -17.87 -24.63 -17.75
CA GLN A 82 -17.82 -24.87 -19.18
C GLN A 82 -16.40 -25.17 -19.66
N THR A 83 -16.25 -26.01 -20.68
CA THR A 83 -14.94 -26.32 -21.28
C THR A 83 -14.40 -25.11 -22.08
N VAL A 84 -13.66 -24.24 -21.42
CA VAL A 84 -12.91 -23.15 -22.07
C VAL A 84 -11.58 -23.70 -22.61
N HIS A 85 -11.22 -23.29 -23.83
CA HIS A 85 -9.96 -23.74 -24.44
C HIS A 85 -8.74 -23.15 -23.71
N GLU A 86 -7.75 -23.98 -23.37
CA GLU A 86 -6.55 -23.61 -22.59
C GLU A 86 -5.78 -22.41 -23.17
N LYS A 87 -5.63 -22.32 -24.50
CA LYS A 87 -5.02 -21.16 -25.17
C LYS A 87 -5.69 -19.81 -24.83
N VAL A 88 -7.01 -19.79 -24.60
CA VAL A 88 -7.73 -18.57 -24.23
C VAL A 88 -7.31 -18.12 -22.83
N ILE A 89 -7.23 -19.05 -21.88
CA ILE A 89 -6.78 -18.79 -20.51
C ILE A 89 -5.33 -18.29 -20.50
N LYS A 90 -4.44 -18.92 -21.29
CA LYS A 90 -3.04 -18.47 -21.45
C LYS A 90 -2.95 -17.06 -22.05
N ALA A 91 -3.76 -16.76 -23.06
CA ALA A 91 -3.80 -15.42 -23.68
C ALA A 91 -4.31 -14.35 -22.70
N LEU A 92 -5.34 -14.66 -21.91
CA LEU A 92 -5.85 -13.75 -20.87
C LEU A 92 -4.82 -13.53 -19.76
N LEU A 93 -4.11 -14.58 -19.35
CA LEU A 93 -3.03 -14.44 -18.36
C LEU A 93 -1.89 -13.55 -18.89
N LEU A 94 -1.51 -13.69 -20.17
CA LEU A 94 -0.53 -12.79 -20.81
C LEU A 94 -1.01 -11.34 -20.83
N ASN A 95 -2.29 -11.09 -21.11
CA ASN A 95 -2.86 -9.75 -21.08
C ASN A 95 -2.86 -9.16 -19.65
N ARG A 96 -3.25 -9.96 -18.65
CA ARG A 96 -3.17 -9.58 -17.23
C ARG A 96 -1.73 -9.28 -16.80
N GLY A 97 -0.77 -10.12 -17.18
CA GLY A 97 0.65 -9.93 -16.90
C GLY A 97 1.22 -8.68 -17.55
N ALA A 98 0.87 -8.41 -18.81
CA ALA A 98 1.27 -7.19 -19.52
C ALA A 98 0.72 -5.92 -18.85
N GLU A 99 -0.54 -5.91 -18.40
CA GLU A 99 -1.12 -4.79 -17.65
C GLU A 99 -0.48 -4.61 -16.26
N ALA A 100 -0.15 -5.70 -15.55
CA ALA A 100 0.57 -5.64 -14.28
C ALA A 100 1.98 -5.02 -14.45
N ILE A 101 2.72 -5.43 -15.50
CA ILE A 101 4.02 -4.84 -15.85
C ILE A 101 3.87 -3.36 -16.22
N ARG A 102 2.84 -2.99 -16.99
CA ARG A 102 2.57 -1.60 -17.36
C ARG A 102 2.38 -0.72 -16.13
N ARG A 103 1.57 -1.18 -15.16
CA ARG A 103 1.32 -0.48 -13.89
C ARG A 103 2.60 -0.36 -13.06
N SER A 104 3.37 -1.45 -12.93
CA SER A 104 4.65 -1.45 -12.21
C SER A 104 5.66 -0.48 -12.81
N PHE A 105 5.82 -0.47 -14.14
CA PHE A 105 6.71 0.49 -14.80
C PHE A 105 6.26 1.93 -14.59
N LYS A 106 4.95 2.20 -14.71
CA LYS A 106 4.42 3.56 -14.51
C LYS A 106 4.64 4.05 -13.08
N LEU A 107 4.49 3.20 -12.06
CA LEU A 107 4.81 3.57 -10.68
C LEU A 107 6.29 3.86 -10.50
N LYS A 108 7.18 2.99 -11.00
CA LYS A 108 8.63 3.19 -10.91
C LYS A 108 9.11 4.45 -11.62
N GLU A 109 8.52 4.77 -12.78
CA GLU A 109 8.83 5.99 -13.53
C GLU A 109 8.40 7.25 -12.78
N LEU A 110 7.30 7.18 -12.02
CA LEU A 110 6.71 8.29 -11.25
C LEU A 110 7.31 8.48 -9.85
N GLU A 111 8.08 7.49 -9.37
CA GLU A 111 8.66 7.50 -8.03
C GLU A 111 9.48 8.77 -7.70
N PRO A 112 10.43 9.23 -8.53
CA PRO A 112 11.21 10.42 -8.19
C PRO A 112 10.37 11.70 -8.16
N GLN A 113 9.37 11.82 -9.04
CA GLN A 113 8.48 12.99 -9.12
C GLN A 113 7.56 13.06 -7.90
N ILE A 114 6.99 11.93 -7.47
CA ILE A 114 6.13 11.90 -6.29
C ILE A 114 6.95 12.18 -5.02
N ASN A 115 8.17 11.62 -4.91
CA ASN A 115 9.07 11.91 -3.80
C ASN A 115 9.44 13.40 -3.71
N MET A 116 9.71 14.03 -4.85
CA MET A 116 9.98 15.47 -4.92
C MET A 116 8.77 16.29 -4.48
N LEU A 117 7.58 15.95 -4.97
CA LEU A 117 6.34 16.64 -4.61
C LEU A 117 5.98 16.45 -3.13
N TYR A 118 6.22 15.28 -2.55
CA TYR A 118 6.04 15.02 -1.12
C TYR A 118 6.98 15.86 -0.26
N LYS A 119 8.28 15.92 -0.62
CA LYS A 119 9.27 16.78 0.07
C LYS A 119 8.94 18.27 -0.03
N SER A 120 8.32 18.70 -1.13
CA SER A 120 7.86 20.08 -1.31
C SER A 120 6.62 20.44 -0.47
N GLY A 121 5.95 19.46 0.14
CA GLY A 121 4.69 19.65 0.87
C GLY A 121 3.45 19.81 -0.01
N SER A 122 3.58 19.64 -1.33
CA SER A 122 2.46 19.74 -2.29
C SER A 122 1.51 18.54 -2.26
N ILE A 123 1.95 17.41 -1.71
CA ILE A 123 1.19 16.16 -1.59
C ILE A 123 0.99 15.83 -0.11
N GLY A 124 -0.24 15.48 0.26
CA GLY A 124 -0.57 15.04 1.63
C GLY A 124 -0.01 13.66 1.98
N GLU A 125 0.22 13.42 3.26
CA GLU A 125 0.72 12.15 3.81
C GLU A 125 -0.14 10.95 3.41
N ASP A 126 -1.47 11.13 3.37
CA ASP A 126 -2.40 10.07 3.00
C ASP A 126 -2.16 9.57 1.56
N TYR A 127 -1.91 10.48 0.62
CA TYR A 127 -1.62 10.11 -0.77
C TYR A 127 -0.26 9.43 -0.91
N TRP A 128 0.73 9.86 -0.13
CA TRP A 128 2.04 9.21 -0.11
C TRP A 128 1.94 7.76 0.40
N GLN A 129 1.21 7.54 1.49
CA GLN A 129 0.94 6.19 2.01
C GLN A 129 0.16 5.34 1.00
N ARG A 130 -0.83 5.91 0.32
CA ARG A 130 -1.57 5.26 -0.78
C ARG A 130 -0.64 4.80 -1.89
N TYR A 131 0.26 5.68 -2.34
CA TYR A 131 1.23 5.36 -3.38
C TYR A 131 2.14 4.20 -2.96
N GLN A 132 2.68 4.23 -1.74
CA GLN A 132 3.50 3.15 -1.20
C GLN A 132 2.74 1.81 -1.12
N ASN A 133 1.44 1.85 -0.81
CA ASN A 133 0.59 0.66 -0.82
C ASN A 133 0.38 0.12 -2.25
N GLU A 134 0.10 1.00 -3.21
CA GLU A 134 -0.08 0.63 -4.62
C GLU A 134 1.17 0.02 -5.25
N VAL A 135 2.37 0.52 -4.92
CA VAL A 135 3.64 -0.07 -5.37
C VAL A 135 3.73 -1.53 -4.91
N LYS A 136 3.44 -1.80 -3.64
CA LYS A 136 3.46 -3.16 -3.08
C LYS A 136 2.37 -4.03 -3.69
N LEU A 137 1.16 -3.49 -3.87
CA LEU A 137 0.05 -4.22 -4.46
C LEU A 137 0.35 -4.64 -5.91
N ALA A 138 0.95 -3.75 -6.70
CA ALA A 138 1.37 -4.04 -8.07
C ALA A 138 2.48 -5.11 -8.12
N GLU A 139 3.42 -5.11 -7.18
CA GLU A 139 4.45 -6.16 -7.07
C GLU A 139 3.86 -7.51 -6.67
N VAL A 140 2.90 -7.53 -5.74
CA VAL A 140 2.19 -8.76 -5.35
C VAL A 140 1.39 -9.30 -6.52
N GLU A 141 0.62 -8.44 -7.21
CA GLU A 141 -0.15 -8.84 -8.39
C GLU A 141 0.76 -9.43 -9.48
N PHE A 142 1.92 -8.82 -9.73
CA PHE A 142 2.89 -9.34 -10.70
C PHE A 142 3.42 -10.71 -10.28
N LYS A 143 3.79 -10.91 -9.00
CA LYS A 143 4.22 -12.21 -8.47
C LYS A 143 3.13 -13.28 -8.60
N GLU A 144 1.87 -12.93 -8.31
CA GLU A 144 0.74 -13.84 -8.51
C GLU A 144 0.64 -14.29 -9.97
N THR A 145 0.79 -13.39 -10.94
CA THR A 145 0.74 -13.79 -12.36
C THR A 145 1.88 -14.72 -12.76
N MET A 146 3.06 -14.57 -12.16
CA MET A 146 4.19 -15.48 -12.39
C MET A 146 3.92 -16.87 -11.79
N MET A 147 3.37 -16.92 -10.57
CA MET A 147 2.99 -18.18 -9.93
C MET A 147 1.89 -18.89 -10.71
N GLU A 148 0.90 -18.15 -11.20
CA GLU A 148 -0.18 -18.69 -12.03
C GLU A 148 0.34 -19.21 -13.38
N ALA A 149 1.31 -18.53 -13.99
CA ALA A 149 1.96 -18.98 -15.21
C ALA A 149 2.70 -20.31 -14.98
N GLU A 150 3.41 -20.44 -13.87
CA GLU A 150 4.10 -21.68 -13.50
C GLU A 150 3.11 -22.82 -13.23
N ASN A 151 1.96 -22.52 -12.60
CA ASN A 151 0.90 -23.50 -12.37
C ASN A 151 0.26 -24.00 -13.67
N LEU A 152 0.12 -23.14 -14.68
CA LEU A 152 -0.42 -23.52 -16.00
C LEU A 152 0.59 -24.36 -16.79
N GLN A 153 1.87 -24.02 -16.73
CA GLN A 153 2.92 -24.73 -17.44
C GLN A 153 4.26 -24.58 -16.70
N GLN A 154 4.80 -25.71 -16.25
CA GLN A 154 6.10 -25.74 -15.56
C GLN A 154 7.22 -25.18 -16.44
N GLY A 155 8.05 -24.30 -15.88
CA GLY A 155 9.14 -23.62 -16.56
C GLY A 155 8.72 -22.44 -17.44
N TRP A 156 7.44 -22.07 -17.49
CA TRP A 156 6.97 -20.96 -18.32
C TRP A 156 7.23 -19.58 -17.71
N ALA A 157 7.38 -19.48 -16.38
CA ALA A 157 7.45 -18.19 -15.69
C ALA A 157 8.57 -17.25 -16.17
N GLN A 158 9.75 -17.78 -16.54
CA GLN A 158 10.86 -16.94 -17.01
C GLN A 158 10.57 -16.32 -18.38
N LEU A 159 10.09 -17.13 -19.33
CA LEU A 159 9.71 -16.68 -20.67
C LEU A 159 8.48 -15.76 -20.61
N PHE A 160 7.54 -16.05 -19.71
CA PHE A 160 6.32 -15.28 -19.49
C PHE A 160 6.61 -13.80 -19.19
N VAL A 161 7.59 -13.51 -18.33
CA VAL A 161 7.95 -12.12 -17.98
C VAL A 161 8.49 -11.35 -19.19
N ALA A 162 9.37 -11.98 -19.98
CA ALA A 162 9.92 -11.36 -21.18
C ALA A 162 8.81 -11.07 -22.21
N LEU A 163 7.94 -12.05 -22.46
CA LEU A 163 6.80 -11.90 -23.37
C LEU A 163 5.82 -10.82 -22.91
N CYS A 164 5.46 -10.79 -21.62
CA CYS A 164 4.55 -9.76 -21.09
C CYS A 164 5.14 -8.36 -21.25
N LYS A 165 6.45 -8.19 -21.10
CA LYS A 165 7.14 -6.92 -21.32
C LYS A 165 7.06 -6.48 -22.79
N GLU A 166 7.32 -7.38 -23.73
CA GLU A 166 7.19 -7.10 -25.17
C GLU A 166 5.74 -6.77 -25.56
N ILE A 167 4.77 -7.53 -25.08
CA ILE A 167 3.34 -7.30 -25.30
C ILE A 167 2.93 -5.93 -24.74
N CYS A 168 3.38 -5.58 -23.52
CA CYS A 168 3.12 -4.28 -22.91
C CYS A 168 3.62 -3.13 -23.80
N PHE A 169 4.85 -3.21 -24.31
CA PHE A 169 5.39 -2.18 -25.20
C PHE A 169 4.68 -2.13 -26.56
N ASN A 170 4.36 -3.29 -27.14
CA ASN A 170 3.61 -3.34 -28.38
C ASN A 170 2.21 -2.72 -28.22
N GLN A 171 1.47 -3.10 -27.18
CA GLN A 171 0.17 -2.50 -26.86
C GLN A 171 0.27 -0.98 -26.66
N ALA A 172 1.30 -0.50 -25.96
CA ALA A 172 1.54 0.93 -25.79
C ALA A 172 1.80 1.64 -27.13
N LEU A 173 2.58 1.01 -28.02
CA LEU A 173 2.86 1.53 -29.36
C LEU A 173 1.60 1.57 -30.23
N THR A 174 0.81 0.49 -30.25
CA THR A 174 -0.46 0.43 -31.00
C THR A 174 -1.46 1.48 -30.50
N ARG A 175 -1.60 1.65 -29.18
CA ARG A 175 -2.45 2.70 -28.59
C ARG A 175 -2.01 4.10 -29.05
N ARG A 176 -0.70 4.37 -29.07
CA ARG A 176 -0.14 5.63 -29.56
C ARG A 176 -0.35 5.81 -31.06
N TYR A 177 -0.14 4.78 -31.86
CA TYR A 177 -0.36 4.82 -33.31
C TYR A 177 -1.82 5.13 -33.66
N ASN A 178 -2.77 4.43 -33.03
CA ASN A 178 -4.20 4.67 -33.23
C ASN A 178 -4.62 6.09 -32.78
N SER A 179 -3.98 6.65 -31.75
CA SER A 179 -4.23 8.03 -31.31
C SER A 179 -3.83 9.09 -32.34
N ILE A 180 -2.90 8.79 -33.27
CA ILE A 180 -2.45 9.74 -34.29
C ILE A 180 -3.58 10.03 -35.28
N PHE A 181 -4.31 9.01 -35.72
CA PHE A 181 -5.46 9.17 -36.60
C PHE A 181 -6.56 10.01 -35.96
N LYS A 182 -6.91 9.71 -34.70
CA LYS A 182 -7.88 10.51 -33.94
C LYS A 182 -7.43 11.96 -33.78
N ARG A 183 -6.14 12.20 -33.48
CA ARG A 183 -5.59 13.56 -33.39
C ARG A 183 -5.63 14.31 -34.71
N LYS A 184 -5.42 13.63 -35.83
CA LYS A 184 -5.55 14.22 -37.17
C LYS A 184 -6.97 14.77 -37.37
N GLU A 185 -8.00 13.97 -37.07
CA GLU A 185 -9.40 14.40 -37.20
C GLU A 185 -9.75 15.57 -36.29
N VAL A 186 -9.32 15.51 -35.03
CA VAL A 186 -9.51 16.62 -34.07
C VAL A 186 -8.83 17.89 -34.59
N CYS A 187 -7.60 17.80 -35.08
CA CYS A 187 -6.85 18.94 -35.61
C CYS A 187 -7.53 19.59 -36.83
N ILE A 188 -8.03 18.79 -37.77
CA ILE A 188 -8.78 19.27 -38.94
C ILE A 188 -10.02 20.06 -38.50
N LYS A 189 -10.74 19.54 -37.50
CA LYS A 189 -11.94 20.18 -36.96
C LYS A 189 -11.62 21.49 -36.22
N GLU A 190 -10.64 21.46 -35.33
CA GLU A 190 -10.27 22.60 -34.49
C GLU A 190 -9.72 23.76 -35.31
N TRP A 191 -8.91 23.47 -36.34
CA TRP A 191 -8.29 24.47 -37.21
C TRP A 191 -9.08 24.72 -38.50
N GLN A 192 -10.27 24.13 -38.63
CA GLN A 192 -11.17 24.28 -39.80
C GLN A 192 -10.47 24.05 -41.14
N LEU A 193 -9.53 23.09 -41.19
CA LEU A 193 -8.72 22.84 -42.37
C LEU A 193 -9.54 22.13 -43.44
N LYS A 194 -9.58 22.69 -44.65
CA LYS A 194 -10.09 22.00 -45.84
C LYS A 194 -8.94 21.24 -46.47
N ILE A 195 -8.87 19.94 -46.21
CA ILE A 195 -7.81 19.07 -46.74
C ILE A 195 -8.36 18.28 -47.94
N ASP A 196 -7.67 18.34 -49.08
CA ASP A 196 -7.94 17.52 -50.26
C ASP A 196 -7.57 16.04 -50.01
N GLY A 197 -8.09 15.10 -50.81
CA GLY A 197 -7.78 13.67 -50.72
C GLY A 197 -6.28 13.34 -50.82
N ASN A 198 -5.49 14.25 -51.39
CA ASN A 198 -4.03 14.18 -51.49
C ASN A 198 -3.29 14.72 -50.26
N GLY A 199 -4.00 15.16 -49.22
CA GLY A 199 -3.41 15.69 -47.98
C GLY A 199 -2.93 17.14 -48.07
N ARG A 200 -3.34 17.90 -49.11
CA ARG A 200 -2.99 19.32 -49.28
C ARG A 200 -4.09 20.23 -48.75
N LEU A 201 -3.71 21.40 -48.24
CA LEU A 201 -4.65 22.45 -47.86
C LEU A 201 -5.26 23.07 -49.10
N ILE A 202 -6.58 23.15 -49.13
CA ILE A 202 -7.35 23.90 -50.12
C ILE A 202 -7.40 25.33 -49.61
N GLN A 203 -6.80 26.27 -50.37
CA GLN A 203 -6.92 27.71 -50.11
C GLN A 203 -8.37 28.18 -50.23
#